data_AF-A0A4S0UK32-F1
#
_entry.id   AF-A0A4S0UK32-F1
#
_cell.length_a   1.000
_cell.length_b   1.000
_cell.length_c   1.000
_cell.angle_alpha   90.00
_cell.angle_beta   90.00
_cell.angle_gamma   90.00
#
_symmetry.space_group_name_H-M   'P 1'
#
loop_
_entity.id
_entity.type
_entity.pdbx_description
1 polymer ?
#
loop_
_entity_poly.entity_id
_entity_poly.type
_entity_poly.pdbx_seq_one_letter_code
_entity_poly.pdbx_strand_id
1 'polypeptide(L)'
;TRLDWIAVDHHNTGHPHTHILVRGVTEEGRVLNIAGDYIAHGIRHRAGELVTLELGPQTEIDIAQKLRAEVAAERLTRLDRMMLAEQEERGVVDLRP
;
A
#
# COMPACT_ATOMS: atom_id res chain seq x y z
N THR A 1 1.55 18.34 18.83
CA THR A 1 1.93 17.12 19.55
C THR A 1 3.19 16.55 18.94
N ARG A 2 4.29 16.54 19.69
CA ARG A 2 5.50 15.79 19.30
C ARG A 2 5.23 14.29 19.48
N LEU A 3 5.73 13.46 18.56
CA LEU A 3 5.59 12.00 18.63
C LEU A 3 6.91 11.38 19.07
N ASP A 4 6.87 10.48 20.04
CA ASP A 4 7.98 9.59 20.38
C ASP A 4 7.79 8.28 19.61
N TRP A 5 8.76 7.90 18.78
CA TRP A 5 8.65 6.73 17.91
C TRP A 5 10.01 6.09 17.64
N ILE A 6 9.98 4.82 17.22
CA ILE A 6 11.12 4.06 16.73
C ILE A 6 10.74 3.36 15.42
N ALA A 7 11.72 3.07 14.57
CA ALA A 7 11.51 2.29 13.36
C ALA A 7 12.58 1.21 13.18
N VAL A 8 12.19 0.11 12.55
CA VAL A 8 13.05 -1.03 12.22
C VAL A 8 12.75 -1.49 10.79
N ASP A 9 13.78 -1.58 9.96
CA ASP A 9 13.69 -2.06 8.59
C ASP A 9 14.02 -3.55 8.51
N HIS A 10 13.18 -4.30 7.79
CA HIS A 10 13.36 -5.72 7.53
C HIS A 10 13.60 -5.95 6.04
N HIS A 11 14.73 -6.57 5.70
CA HIS A 11 15.09 -6.97 4.33
C HIS A 11 15.24 -8.50 4.18
N ASN A 12 14.97 -9.25 5.25
CA ASN A 12 15.17 -10.70 5.35
C ASN A 12 13.88 -11.51 5.12
N THR A 13 12.83 -10.90 4.57
CA THR A 13 11.56 -11.55 4.22
C THR A 13 11.28 -11.40 2.73
N GLY A 14 10.22 -12.02 2.22
CA GLY A 14 9.85 -11.94 0.80
C GLY A 14 9.62 -10.52 0.28
N HIS A 15 9.32 -9.55 1.15
CA HIS A 15 9.16 -8.15 0.79
C HIS A 15 9.82 -7.24 1.84
N PRO A 16 10.74 -6.34 1.44
CA PRO A 16 11.28 -5.33 2.34
C PRO A 16 10.16 -4.49 2.95
N HIS A 17 10.18 -4.33 4.27
CA HIS A 17 9.18 -3.57 5.00
C HIS A 17 9.75 -2.94 6.26
N THR A 18 9.13 -1.85 6.71
CA THR A 18 9.50 -1.12 7.92
C THR A 18 8.41 -1.26 8.97
N HIS A 19 8.79 -1.57 10.21
CA HIS A 19 7.92 -1.44 11.38
C HIS A 19 8.15 -0.10 12.04
N ILE A 20 7.09 0.68 12.24
CA ILE A 20 7.12 1.96 12.97
C ILE A 20 6.31 1.78 14.24
N LEU A 21 6.93 1.99 15.40
CA LEU A 21 6.27 1.93 16.69
C LEU A 21 6.14 3.35 17.26
N VAL A 22 4.92 3.77 17.56
CA VAL A 22 4.62 5.10 18.09
C VAL A 22 4.08 4.97 19.51
N ARG A 23 4.61 5.79 20.42
CA ARG A 23 4.12 5.84 21.80
C ARG A 23 2.68 6.36 21.82
N GLY A 24 1.77 5.60 22.45
CA GLY A 24 0.32 5.90 22.49
C GLY A 24 -0.09 7.06 23.41
N VAL A 25 0.83 7.93 23.82
CA VAL A 25 0.55 9.08 24.69
C VAL A 25 1.28 10.33 24.19
N THR A 26 0.68 11.49 24.42
CA THR A 26 1.25 12.80 24.07
C THR A 26 2.33 13.21 25.07
N GLU A 27 3.06 14.30 24.74
CA GLU A 27 4.05 14.90 25.66
C GLU A 27 3.43 15.39 26.98
N GLU A 28 2.14 15.73 26.98
CA GLU A 28 1.37 16.13 28.16
C GLU A 28 0.77 14.91 28.92
N GLY A 29 1.10 13.68 28.54
CA GLY A 29 0.62 12.45 29.20
C GLY A 29 -0.82 12.06 28.88
N ARG A 30 -1.49 12.73 27.92
CA ARG A 30 -2.81 12.34 27.43
C ARG A 30 -2.72 11.18 26.45
N VAL A 31 -3.83 10.46 26.23
CA VAL A 31 -3.90 9.46 25.16
C VAL A 31 -3.68 10.12 23.80
N LEU A 32 -2.77 9.54 23.01
CA LEU A 32 -2.59 9.93 21.63
C LEU A 32 -3.70 9.30 20.79
N ASN A 33 -4.59 10.13 20.24
CA ASN A 33 -5.61 9.68 19.31
C ASN A 33 -5.20 10.03 17.88
N ILE A 34 -5.15 9.02 17.00
CA ILE A 34 -4.91 9.18 15.57
C ILE A 34 -6.16 8.68 14.86
N ALA A 35 -6.72 9.49 13.97
CA ALA A 35 -7.91 9.11 13.22
C ALA A 35 -7.72 7.77 12.50
N GLY A 36 -8.69 6.86 12.66
CA GLY A 36 -8.63 5.51 12.08
C GLY A 36 -8.39 5.53 10.57
N ASP A 37 -9.07 6.41 9.84
CA ASP A 37 -8.91 6.56 8.40
C ASP A 37 -7.51 7.07 8.01
N TYR A 38 -6.90 7.87 8.88
CA TYR A 38 -5.52 8.32 8.68
C TYR A 38 -4.52 7.17 8.83
N ILE A 39 -4.76 6.27 9.79
CA ILE A 39 -3.99 5.02 9.91
C ILE A 39 -4.22 4.11 8.70
N ALA A 40 -5.49 3.90 8.31
CA ALA A 40 -5.86 2.98 7.24
C ALA A 40 -5.34 3.42 5.86
N HIS A 41 -5.39 4.72 5.57
CA HIS A 41 -5.13 5.25 4.22
C HIS A 41 -4.19 6.46 4.21
N GLY A 42 -4.30 7.35 5.19
CA GLY A 42 -3.55 8.61 5.23
C GLY A 42 -2.04 8.45 5.18
N ILE A 43 -1.47 7.57 6.00
CA ILE A 43 -0.01 7.32 6.04
C ILE A 43 0.51 6.88 4.66
N ARG A 44 -0.17 5.92 4.02
CA ARG A 44 0.20 5.41 2.70
C ARG A 44 0.14 6.51 1.64
N HIS A 45 -0.92 7.33 1.67
CA HIS A 45 -1.09 8.42 0.72
C HIS A 45 0.05 9.43 0.83
N ARG A 46 0.36 9.90 2.04
CA ARG A 46 1.43 10.87 2.28
C ARG A 46 2.81 10.32 1.92
N ALA A 47 3.07 9.06 2.24
CA ALA A 47 4.31 8.39 1.84
C ALA A 47 4.42 8.34 0.30
N GLY A 48 3.33 8.03 -0.39
CA GLY A 48 3.27 8.05 -1.86
C GLY A 48 3.55 9.43 -2.46
N GLU A 49 2.99 10.48 -1.87
CA GLU A 49 3.25 11.87 -2.30
C GLU A 49 4.73 12.23 -2.14
N LEU A 50 5.35 11.89 -1.02
CA LEU A 50 6.78 12.17 -0.77
C LEU A 50 7.68 11.39 -1.73
N VAL A 51 7.40 10.11 -1.95
CA VAL A 51 8.14 9.29 -2.92
C VAL A 51 8.00 9.86 -4.33
N THR A 52 6.80 10.30 -4.70
CA THR A 52 6.55 10.91 -6.03
C THR A 52 7.28 12.24 -6.18
N LEU A 53 7.36 13.05 -5.11
CA LEU A 53 8.10 14.31 -5.11
C LEU A 53 9.61 14.07 -5.31
N GLU A 54 10.16 13.04 -4.65
CA GLU A 54 11.59 12.74 -4.69
C GLU A 54 12.01 12.01 -5.97
N LEU A 55 11.24 11.01 -6.41
CA LEU A 55 11.60 10.11 -7.51
C LEU A 55 10.90 10.45 -8.84
N GLY A 56 9.92 11.35 -8.81
CA GLY A 56 9.03 11.63 -9.93
C GLY A 56 7.84 10.67 -10.00
N PRO A 57 6.92 10.91 -10.96
CA PRO A 57 5.76 10.04 -11.18
C PRO A 57 6.22 8.65 -11.65
N GLN A 58 5.40 7.64 -11.34
CA GLN A 58 5.59 6.30 -11.88
C GLN A 58 5.58 6.32 -13.41
N THR A 59 6.60 5.72 -14.04
CA THR A 59 6.72 5.70 -15.50
C THR A 59 5.91 4.58 -16.15
N GLU A 60 5.67 4.67 -17.45
CA GLU A 60 5.06 3.57 -18.22
C GLU A 60 5.89 2.28 -18.16
N ILE A 61 7.22 2.40 -18.10
CA ILE A 61 8.13 1.27 -17.94
C ILE A 61 7.89 0.58 -16.61
N ASP A 62 7.79 1.34 -15.51
CA ASP A 62 7.51 0.80 -14.18
C ASP A 62 6.15 0.08 -14.14
N ILE A 63 5.13 0.67 -14.78
CA ILE A 63 3.79 0.06 -14.89
C ILE A 63 3.88 -1.27 -15.65
N ALA A 64 4.55 -1.30 -16.80
CA ALA A 64 4.70 -2.50 -17.60
C ALA A 64 5.50 -3.59 -16.86
N GLN A 65 6.54 -3.23 -16.11
CA GLN A 65 7.29 -4.17 -15.27
C GLN A 65 6.43 -4.76 -14.15
N LYS A 66 5.67 -3.93 -13.42
CA LYS A 66 4.75 -4.41 -12.39
C LYS A 66 3.71 -5.37 -12.98
N LEU A 67 3.10 -5.02 -14.12
CA LEU A 67 2.11 -5.88 -14.77
C LEU A 67 2.71 -7.22 -15.22
N ARG A 68 3.92 -7.22 -15.77
CA ARG A 68 4.61 -8.47 -16.13
C ARG A 68 4.87 -9.34 -14.90
N ALA A 69 5.23 -8.74 -13.77
CA ALA A 69 5.44 -9.48 -12.52
C ALA A 69 4.15 -10.10 -11.97
N GLU A 70 2.98 -9.54 -12.26
CA GLU A 70 1.70 -10.13 -11.84
C GLU A 70 1.43 -11.50 -12.48
N VAL A 71 1.94 -11.76 -13.69
CA VAL A 71 1.74 -13.06 -14.39
C VAL A 71 2.30 -14.24 -13.59
N ALA A 72 3.39 -14.04 -12.85
CA ALA A 72 4.04 -15.09 -12.06
C ALA A 72 3.62 -15.04 -10.57
N ALA A 73 2.67 -14.19 -10.19
CA ALA A 73 2.31 -14.00 -8.79
C ALA A 73 1.40 -15.13 -8.28
N GLU A 74 1.80 -15.77 -7.17
CA GLU A 74 1.00 -16.79 -6.49
C GLU A 74 -0.06 -16.16 -5.54
N ARG A 75 -0.80 -15.17 -6.04
CA ARG A 75 -1.87 -14.46 -5.32
C ARG A 75 -2.83 -13.79 -6.30
N LEU A 76 -4.03 -13.43 -5.84
CA LEU A 76 -4.96 -12.62 -6.64
C LEU A 76 -4.30 -11.31 -7.11
N THR A 77 -4.21 -11.17 -8.42
CA THR A 77 -3.68 -10.02 -9.14
C THR A 77 -4.77 -8.96 -9.36
N ARG A 78 -4.45 -7.89 -10.09
CA ARG A 78 -5.46 -6.92 -10.49
C ARG A 78 -6.42 -7.49 -11.52
N LEU A 79 -5.91 -8.28 -12.47
CA LEU A 79 -6.72 -8.91 -13.50
C LEU A 79 -7.77 -9.86 -12.88
N ASP A 80 -7.35 -10.70 -11.93
CA ASP A 80 -8.26 -11.65 -11.26
C ASP A 80 -9.41 -10.91 -10.56
N ARG A 81 -9.10 -9.79 -9.87
CA ARG A 81 -10.12 -8.97 -9.21
C ARG A 81 -11.07 -8.31 -10.20
N MET A 82 -10.57 -7.88 -11.34
CA MET A 82 -11.42 -7.32 -12.41
C MET A 82 -12.36 -8.39 -12.98
N MET A 83 -11.85 -9.60 -13.23
CA MET A 83 -12.67 -10.72 -13.70
C MET A 83 -13.73 -11.12 -12.68
N LEU A 84 -13.38 -11.20 -11.40
CA LEU A 84 -14.34 -11.49 -10.33
C LEU A 84 -15.43 -10.40 -10.24
N ALA A 85 -15.05 -9.12 -10.33
CA ALA A 85 -16.01 -8.03 -10.32
C ALA A 85 -16.97 -8.08 -11.53
N GLU A 86 -16.46 -8.39 -12.73
CA GLU A 86 -17.30 -8.55 -13.92
C GLU A 86 -18.23 -9.76 -13.80
N GLN A 87 -17.73 -10.88 -13.26
CA GLN A 87 -18.54 -12.05 -12.98
C GLN A 87 -19.67 -11.73 -11.98
N GLU A 88 -19.38 -10.98 -10.92
CA GLU A 88 -20.39 -10.56 -9.95
C GLU A 88 -21.46 -9.64 -10.57
N GLU A 89 -21.05 -8.75 -11.48
CA GLU A 89 -21.97 -7.82 -12.14
C GLU A 89 -22.82 -8.47 -13.25
N ARG A 90 -22.22 -9.35 -14.06
CA ARG A 90 -22.80 -9.86 -15.31
C ARG A 90 -23.09 -11.36 -15.33
N GLY A 91 -22.62 -12.10 -14.33
CA GLY A 91 -22.71 -13.56 -14.25
C GLY A 91 -21.78 -14.31 -15.20
N VAL A 92 -21.07 -13.61 -16.10
CA VAL A 92 -20.15 -14.17 -17.08
C VAL A 92 -18.95 -13.25 -17.26
N VAL A 93 -17.78 -13.82 -17.52
CA VAL A 93 -16.56 -13.10 -17.92
C VAL A 93 -16.34 -13.35 -19.41
N ASP A 94 -16.31 -12.31 -20.24
CA ASP A 94 -16.02 -12.46 -21.67
C ASP A 94 -14.50 -12.43 -21.91
N LEU A 95 -13.97 -13.55 -22.39
CA LEU A 95 -12.53 -13.74 -22.64
C LEU A 95 -12.18 -13.73 -24.13
N ARG A 96 -13.13 -13.36 -25.01
CA ARG A 96 -12.86 -13.27 -26.44
C ARG A 96 -11.96 -12.06 -26.73
N PRO A 97 -11.00 -12.17 -27.67
CA PRO A 97 -10.13 -11.06 -28.05
C PRO A 97 -10.88 -9.88 -28.68
#